data_AF-A0AAV4JTY2-F1
#
_entry.id   AF-A0AAV4JTY2-F1
#
_cell.length_a   1.000
_cell.length_b   1.000
_cell.length_c   1.000
_cell.angle_alpha   90.00
_cell.angle_beta   90.00
_cell.angle_gamma   90.00
#
_symmetry.space_group_name_H-M   'P 1'
#
loop_
_entity.id
_entity.type
_entity.pdbx_description
1 polymer ?
#
loop_
_entity_poly.entity_id
_entity_poly.type
_entity_poly.pdbx_seq_one_letter_code
_entity_poly.pdbx_strand_id
1 'polypeptide(L)'
;MNIWAMGQTGRVVYKYMNSLKSNDKIQTLPRKEQITIFRLRTRHAPLNYHLNRINPQHPPMCPLCNDQFETTDHLLLHCPNLDDLRQDLLPPTHSTQQQTNSRTLQSSTTWQ
;
A
#
# COMPACT_ATOMS: atom_id res chain seq x y z
N MET A 1 36.93 -16.25 4.47
CA MET A 1 35.58 -16.71 4.91
C MET A 1 34.88 -15.49 5.50
N ASN A 2 33.70 -15.10 5.00
CA ASN A 2 33.16 -13.77 5.24
C ASN A 2 32.72 -13.59 6.71
N ILE A 3 33.13 -12.48 7.31
CA ILE A 3 32.86 -12.03 8.70
C ILE A 3 31.37 -12.12 9.10
N TRP A 4 30.47 -12.09 8.12
CA TRP A 4 29.03 -12.29 8.29
C TRP A 4 28.64 -13.68 8.80
N ALA A 5 29.36 -14.74 8.38
CA ALA A 5 29.04 -16.13 8.72
C ALA A 5 29.71 -16.62 10.03
N MET A 6 30.73 -15.90 10.52
CA MET A 6 31.52 -16.29 11.70
C MET A 6 31.12 -15.57 12.99
N GLY A 7 30.36 -14.48 12.89
CA GLY A 7 29.93 -13.71 14.06
C GLY A 7 28.73 -14.37 14.77
N GLN A 8 28.81 -14.57 16.09
CA GLN A 8 27.71 -15.13 16.87
C GLN A 8 26.48 -14.22 16.99
N THR A 9 26.63 -12.91 16.76
CA THR A 9 25.59 -11.93 17.13
C THR A 9 25.07 -11.07 15.98
N GLY A 10 25.47 -11.31 14.73
CA GLY A 10 24.99 -10.55 13.56
C GLY A 10 25.28 -9.03 13.61
N ARG A 11 25.92 -8.50 14.67
CA ARG A 11 26.18 -7.07 14.91
C ARG A 11 26.99 -6.42 13.79
N VAL A 12 27.85 -7.18 13.13
CA VAL A 12 28.63 -6.73 11.96
C VAL A 12 27.71 -6.26 10.81
N VAL A 13 26.49 -6.81 10.71
CA VAL A 13 25.51 -6.47 9.67
C VAL A 13 24.78 -5.17 9.98
N TYR A 14 24.65 -4.78 11.25
CA TYR A 14 23.87 -3.59 11.65
C TYR A 14 24.34 -2.31 10.96
N LYS A 15 25.64 -2.17 10.68
CA LYS A 15 26.21 -1.04 9.93
C LYS A 15 25.60 -0.90 8.52
N TYR A 16 25.21 -2.01 7.92
CA TYR A 16 24.67 -2.08 6.57
C TYR A 16 23.14 -2.22 6.54
N MET A 17 22.50 -2.29 7.71
CA MET A 17 21.04 -2.28 7.79
C MET A 17 20.52 -0.88 7.47
N ASN A 18 19.39 -0.84 6.77
CA ASN A 18 18.67 0.41 6.56
C ASN A 18 18.29 1.00 7.92
N SER A 19 18.79 2.19 8.23
CA SER A 19 18.33 2.94 9.40
C SER A 19 16.95 3.54 9.09
N LEU A 20 16.05 3.47 10.06
CA LEU A 20 14.74 4.11 9.93
C LEU A 20 14.92 5.63 10.03
N LYS A 21 14.20 6.38 9.19
CA LYS A 21 14.14 7.84 9.31
C LYS A 21 13.40 8.18 10.60
N SER A 22 14.05 8.91 11.51
CA SER A 22 13.52 9.19 12.84
C SER A 22 12.33 10.17 12.88
N ASN A 23 11.97 10.81 11.76
CA ASN A 23 10.93 11.84 11.70
C ASN A 23 9.64 11.40 10.98
N ASP A 24 9.19 10.15 11.22
CA ASP A 24 7.85 9.74 10.75
C ASP A 24 6.80 10.29 11.72
N LYS A 25 5.81 11.02 11.20
CA LYS A 25 4.68 11.57 11.97
C LYS A 25 3.90 10.48 12.72
N ILE A 26 4.00 9.21 12.31
CA ILE A 26 3.42 8.09 13.05
C ILE A 26 3.94 8.02 14.50
N GLN A 27 5.18 8.45 14.76
CA GLN A 27 5.80 8.33 16.09
C GLN A 27 5.15 9.22 17.15
N THR A 28 4.49 10.30 16.74
CA THR A 28 3.78 11.20 17.66
C THR A 28 2.36 10.75 17.98
N LEU A 29 1.85 9.72 17.28
CA LEU A 29 0.49 9.22 17.47
C LEU A 29 0.41 8.23 18.64
N PRO A 30 -0.75 8.06 19.28
CA PRO A 30 -1.00 7.01 20.26
C PRO A 30 -0.68 5.61 19.70
N ARG A 31 -0.22 4.70 20.57
CA ARG A 31 0.19 3.33 20.17
C ARG A 31 -0.86 2.59 19.34
N LYS A 32 -2.14 2.76 19.66
CA LYS A 32 -3.26 2.14 18.94
C LYS A 32 -3.34 2.58 17.47
N GLU A 33 -3.14 3.87 17.21
CA GLU A 33 -3.14 4.43 15.86
C GLU A 33 -1.90 3.99 15.09
N GLN A 34 -0.75 3.98 15.74
CA GLN A 34 0.48 3.45 15.15
C GLN A 34 0.31 2.01 14.67
N ILE A 35 -0.28 1.15 15.50
CA ILE A 35 -0.57 -0.25 15.16
C ILE A 35 -1.53 -0.32 13.97
N THR A 36 -2.56 0.52 13.95
CA THR A 36 -3.55 0.57 12.87
C THR A 36 -2.88 0.96 11.55
N ILE A 37 -2.11 2.04 11.53
CA ILE A 37 -1.38 2.51 10.35
C ILE A 37 -0.36 1.46 9.90
N PHE A 38 0.38 0.84 10.83
CA PHE A 38 1.32 -0.23 10.52
C PHE A 38 0.62 -1.42 9.85
N ARG A 39 -0.51 -1.87 10.39
CA ARG A 39 -1.30 -2.96 9.81
C ARG A 39 -1.85 -2.61 8.43
N LEU A 40 -2.32 -1.38 8.24
CA LEU A 40 -2.78 -0.90 6.93
C LEU A 40 -1.62 -0.89 5.91
N ARG A 41 -0.49 -0.25 6.26
CA ARG A 41 0.71 -0.16 5.39
C ARG A 41 1.28 -1.53 5.00
N THR A 42 1.20 -2.51 5.89
CA THR A 42 1.71 -3.87 5.65
C THR A 42 0.65 -4.85 5.16
N ARG A 43 -0.60 -4.42 4.95
CA ARG A 43 -1.75 -5.27 4.55
C ARG A 43 -2.05 -6.41 5.54
N HIS A 44 -1.84 -6.17 6.84
CA HIS A 44 -2.21 -7.05 7.96
C HIS A 44 -3.38 -6.49 8.79
N ALA A 45 -4.11 -5.52 8.27
CA ALA A 45 -5.37 -5.11 8.88
C ALA A 45 -6.38 -6.26 8.76
N PRO A 46 -7.27 -6.47 9.76
CA PRO A 46 -8.25 -7.56 9.77
C PRO A 46 -9.43 -7.26 8.82
N LEU A 47 -9.14 -6.99 7.55
CA LEU A 47 -10.12 -6.86 6.49
C LEU A 47 -10.51 -8.26 5.97
N ASN A 48 -11.68 -8.39 5.35
CA ASN A 48 -12.23 -9.68 4.96
C ASN A 48 -11.29 -10.48 4.05
N TYR A 49 -10.56 -9.84 3.14
CA TYR A 49 -9.55 -10.54 2.33
C TYR A 49 -8.40 -11.12 3.18
N HIS A 50 -7.91 -10.37 4.18
CA HIS A 50 -6.87 -10.85 5.09
C HIS A 50 -7.39 -12.00 5.98
N LEU A 51 -8.63 -11.87 6.49
CA LEU A 51 -9.27 -12.88 7.31
C LEU A 51 -9.55 -14.17 6.53
N ASN A 52 -9.96 -14.08 5.27
CA ASN A 52 -10.14 -15.24 4.39
C ASN A 52 -8.86 -16.06 4.20
N ARG A 53 -7.68 -15.39 4.17
CA ARG A 53 -6.39 -16.10 4.10
C ARG A 53 -6.09 -16.93 5.36
N ILE A 54 -6.63 -16.56 6.50
CA ILE A 54 -6.46 -17.26 7.78
C ILE A 54 -7.55 -18.34 7.92
N ASN A 55 -8.79 -18.01 7.57
CA ASN A 55 -9.92 -18.90 7.58
C ASN A 55 -10.67 -18.82 6.24
N PRO A 56 -10.52 -19.82 5.35
CA PRO A 56 -11.17 -19.83 4.03
C PRO A 56 -12.71 -19.77 4.07
N GLN A 57 -13.34 -20.10 5.21
CA GLN A 57 -14.80 -19.99 5.37
C GLN A 57 -15.26 -18.54 5.56
N HIS A 58 -14.35 -17.62 5.89
CA HIS A 58 -14.67 -16.19 6.00
C HIS A 58 -14.76 -15.59 4.60
N PRO A 59 -15.90 -15.00 4.19
CA PRO A 59 -16.05 -14.45 2.85
C PRO A 59 -15.11 -13.26 2.67
N PRO A 60 -14.36 -13.15 1.54
CA PRO A 60 -13.38 -12.09 1.35
C PRO A 60 -13.97 -10.77 0.84
N MET A 61 -15.27 -10.74 0.54
CA MET A 61 -15.96 -9.64 -0.14
C MET A 61 -16.10 -8.39 0.73
N CYS A 62 -16.23 -7.23 0.09
CA CYS A 62 -16.54 -5.99 0.81
C CYS A 62 -17.98 -6.06 1.37
N PRO A 63 -18.22 -5.69 2.64
CA PRO A 63 -19.58 -5.64 3.18
C PRO A 63 -20.34 -4.37 2.74
N LEU A 64 -19.61 -3.36 2.25
CA LEU A 64 -20.18 -2.08 1.88
C LEU A 64 -20.59 -2.05 0.40
N CYS A 65 -19.85 -2.71 -0.48
CA CYS A 65 -20.08 -2.68 -1.92
C CYS A 65 -19.93 -4.07 -2.55
N ASN A 66 -20.14 -4.17 -3.86
CA ASN A 66 -20.18 -5.46 -4.56
C ASN A 66 -18.80 -5.95 -5.04
N ASP A 67 -17.71 -5.46 -4.45
CA ASP A 67 -16.34 -5.88 -4.76
C ASP A 67 -16.04 -7.27 -4.15
N GLN A 68 -15.36 -8.10 -4.91
CA GLN A 68 -15.00 -9.47 -4.53
C GLN A 68 -13.99 -9.52 -3.39
N PHE A 69 -13.16 -8.49 -3.22
CA PHE A 69 -12.09 -8.48 -2.23
C PHE A 69 -12.03 -7.18 -1.43
N GLU A 70 -12.32 -7.26 -0.13
CA GLU A 70 -12.05 -6.18 0.81
C GLU A 70 -10.56 -6.10 1.13
N THR A 71 -9.81 -5.42 0.28
CA THR A 71 -8.38 -5.15 0.47
C THR A 71 -8.15 -3.76 1.07
N THR A 72 -6.95 -3.50 1.61
CA THR A 72 -6.57 -2.15 2.07
C THR A 72 -6.71 -1.12 0.94
N ASP A 73 -6.27 -1.48 -0.26
CA ASP A 73 -6.30 -0.59 -1.44
C ASP A 73 -7.75 -0.31 -1.85
N HIS A 74 -8.61 -1.34 -1.85
CA HIS A 74 -10.04 -1.18 -2.05
C HIS A 74 -10.64 -0.22 -1.03
N LEU A 75 -10.47 -0.48 0.27
CA LEU A 75 -11.07 0.31 1.34
C LEU A 75 -10.64 1.79 1.28
N LEU A 76 -9.35 2.05 1.11
CA LEU A 76 -8.81 3.41 1.18
C LEU A 76 -8.99 4.19 -0.13
N LEU A 77 -8.95 3.54 -1.30
CA LEU A 77 -8.81 4.22 -2.59
C LEU A 77 -9.94 3.96 -3.59
N HIS A 78 -10.64 2.83 -3.52
CA HIS A 78 -11.54 2.40 -4.60
C HIS A 78 -12.97 2.13 -4.18
N CYS A 79 -13.24 1.93 -2.88
CA CYS A 79 -14.58 1.64 -2.41
C CYS A 79 -15.51 2.82 -2.73
N PRO A 80 -16.57 2.61 -3.53
CA PRO A 80 -17.45 3.70 -3.95
C PRO A 80 -18.27 4.24 -2.78
N ASN A 81 -18.64 3.38 -1.84
CA ASN A 81 -19.43 3.76 -0.66
C ASN A 81 -18.60 4.46 0.43
N LEU A 82 -17.30 4.65 0.19
CA LEU A 82 -16.41 5.43 1.04
C LEU A 82 -15.88 6.68 0.32
N ASP A 83 -16.43 7.04 -0.85
CA ASP A 83 -15.93 8.17 -1.61
C ASP A 83 -16.14 9.51 -0.87
N ASP A 84 -17.31 9.73 -0.27
CA ASP A 84 -17.59 10.94 0.51
C ASP A 84 -16.59 11.10 1.67
N LEU A 85 -16.32 10.03 2.41
CA LEU A 85 -15.33 10.01 3.49
C LEU A 85 -13.91 10.27 2.97
N ARG A 86 -13.59 9.79 1.77
CA ARG A 86 -12.30 10.02 1.14
C ARG A 86 -12.13 11.50 0.78
N GLN A 87 -13.17 12.12 0.25
CA GLN A 87 -13.18 13.55 -0.08
C GLN A 87 -13.03 14.43 1.17
N ASP A 88 -13.61 14.01 2.29
CA ASP A 88 -13.53 14.74 3.56
C ASP A 88 -12.18 14.55 4.29
N LEU A 89 -11.68 13.31 4.36
CA LEU A 89 -10.54 12.95 5.20
C LEU A 89 -9.19 12.93 4.49
N LEU A 90 -9.15 12.66 3.18
CA LEU A 90 -7.89 12.64 2.45
C LEU A 90 -7.57 14.03 1.88
N PRO A 91 -6.28 14.42 1.86
CA PRO A 91 -5.90 15.63 1.17
C PRO A 91 -6.31 15.52 -0.31
N PRO A 92 -6.70 16.65 -0.94
CA PRO A 92 -7.02 16.65 -2.36
C PRO A 92 -5.83 16.05 -3.12
N THR A 93 -6.09 14.97 -3.84
CA THR A 93 -5.05 14.37 -4.67
C THR A 93 -4.61 15.44 -5.67
N HIS A 94 -3.36 15.88 -5.58
CA HIS A 94 -2.77 16.63 -6.68
C HIS A 94 -2.80 15.67 -7.85
N SER A 95 -3.74 15.89 -8.78
CA SER A 95 -3.89 15.15 -10.01
C SER A 95 -2.51 14.90 -10.59
N THR A 96 -2.06 13.64 -10.56
CA THR A 96 -0.94 13.18 -11.38
C THR A 96 -1.30 13.62 -12.79
N GLN A 97 -0.57 14.60 -13.32
CA GLN A 97 -0.73 15.03 -14.70
C GLN A 97 -0.63 13.77 -15.54
N GLN A 98 -1.76 13.37 -16.11
CA GLN A 98 -1.80 12.37 -17.15
C GLN A 98 -0.93 12.96 -18.26
N GLN A 99 0.32 12.50 -18.37
CA GLN A 99 1.05 12.61 -19.62
C GLN A 99 0.29 11.75 -20.61
N THR A 100 -0.73 12.35 -21.22
CA THR A 100 -1.27 11.97 -22.51
C THR A 100 -0.15 12.21 -23.51
N ASN A 101 0.83 11.31 -23.55
CA ASN A 101 1.69 11.14 -24.71
C ASN A 101 0.81 10.56 -25.81
N SER A 102 0.01 11.43 -26.42
CA SER A 102 -0.65 11.26 -27.69
C SER A 102 0.45 11.01 -28.73
N ARG A 103 0.88 9.75 -28.85
CA ARG A 103 1.72 9.31 -29.96
C ARG A 103 0.83 9.32 -31.19
N THR A 104 0.76 10.47 -31.85
CA THR A 104 0.30 10.59 -33.24
C THR A 104 1.16 9.65 -34.07
N LEU A 105 0.62 8.47 -34.38
CA LEU A 105 1.10 7.62 -35.46
C LEU A 105 0.79 8.39 -36.76
N GLN A 106 1.77 9.16 -37.23
CA GLN A 106 1.75 9.67 -38.59
C GLN A 106 1.92 8.48 -39.52
N SER A 107 0.83 8.10 -40.16
CA SER A 107 0.83 7.27 -41.36
C SER A 107 1.62 8.00 -42.44
N SER A 108 2.80 7.48 -42.77
CA SER A 108 3.51 7.82 -44.00
C SER A 108 3.39 6.63 -44.97
N THR A 109 2.44 6.81 -45.87
CA THR A 109 2.24 6.03 -47.10
C THR A 109 3.32 6.39 -48.11
N THR A 110 3.65 5.40 -48.97
CA THR A 110 4.34 5.50 -50.27
C THR A 110 5.84 5.21 -50.26
N TRP A 111 6.25 4.15 -50.96
CA TRP A 111 7.28 4.21 -52.00
C TRP A 111 7.01 3.12 -53.06
N GLN A 112 7.44 3.44 -54.27
CA GLN A 112 7.21 2.79 -55.57
C GLN A 112 7.95 1.46 -55.73
#